data_AF-A0A540M8H3-F1
#
_entry.id   AF-A0A540M8H3-F1
#
_cell.length_a   1.000
_cell.length_b   1.000
_cell.length_c   1.000
_cell.angle_alpha   90.00
_cell.angle_beta   90.00
_cell.angle_gamma   90.00
#
_symmetry.space_group_name_H-M   'P 1'
#
loop_
_entity.id
_entity.type
_entity.pdbx_description
1 polymer ?
#
loop_
_entity_poly.entity_id
_entity_poly.type
_entity_poly.pdbx_seq_one_letter_code
_entity_poly.pdbx_strand_id
1 'polypeptide(L)'
;MRTPAFFFTSFPVSLLFFLFTFNAVTAKNIIPETCKKFAQYDPNLSYNFCVNSLQAAPKSQLAGLHKLGIISIKLVRNNATDTRHNIKHLLKNKNLNPYVRACLGDCLELYSDAIPTIKHALMNYKSKKYEDANTEVSSVIDASTTCEDGFDEGNR
;
A
#
# COMPACT_ATOMS: atom_id res chain seq x y z
N MET A 1 54.50 23.12 -59.30
CA MET A 1 54.33 22.70 -57.90
C MET A 1 52.93 23.08 -57.45
N ARG A 2 52.14 22.10 -56.99
CA ARG A 2 50.72 22.24 -56.59
C ARG A 2 50.64 22.64 -55.10
N THR A 3 49.86 23.66 -54.78
CA THR A 3 49.33 23.92 -53.42
C THR A 3 47.97 23.22 -53.28
N PRO A 4 47.63 22.58 -52.15
CA PRO A 4 46.40 21.83 -52.03
C PRO A 4 45.21 22.73 -51.70
N ALA A 5 44.09 22.47 -52.37
CA ALA A 5 42.77 22.93 -51.97
C ALA A 5 42.37 22.21 -50.67
N PHE A 6 42.04 22.97 -49.64
CA PHE A 6 41.34 22.44 -48.47
C PHE A 6 39.89 22.18 -48.86
N PHE A 7 39.57 20.92 -49.15
CA PHE A 7 38.21 20.46 -49.33
C PHE A 7 37.49 20.40 -47.97
N PHE A 8 36.41 21.18 -47.87
CA PHE A 8 35.37 21.01 -46.86
C PHE A 8 34.84 19.56 -46.91
N THR A 9 35.04 18.80 -45.82
CA THR A 9 34.24 17.59 -45.57
C THR A 9 33.53 17.77 -44.23
N SER A 10 32.38 18.44 -44.33
CA SER A 10 31.34 18.47 -43.30
C SER A 10 30.68 17.10 -43.26
N PHE A 11 31.03 16.25 -42.28
CA PHE A 11 30.18 15.26 -41.60
C PHE A 11 31.07 14.39 -40.67
N PRO A 12 30.85 14.42 -39.35
CA PRO A 12 29.83 13.54 -38.77
C PRO A 12 29.10 14.16 -37.57
N VAL A 13 28.74 15.44 -37.60
CA VAL A 13 27.93 16.05 -36.50
C VAL A 13 26.50 15.51 -36.51
N SER A 14 26.03 14.96 -37.64
CA SER A 14 24.68 14.40 -37.77
C SER A 14 24.46 13.09 -36.99
N LEU A 15 25.52 12.37 -36.63
CA LEU A 15 25.45 11.11 -35.86
C LEU A 15 25.28 11.33 -34.35
N LEU A 16 25.58 12.52 -33.84
CA LEU A 16 25.39 12.87 -32.42
C LEU A 16 23.95 13.30 -32.10
N PHE A 17 23.14 13.64 -33.10
CA PHE A 17 21.73 14.00 -32.91
C PHE A 17 20.81 12.79 -32.76
N PHE A 18 21.25 11.59 -33.15
CA PHE A 18 20.45 10.36 -33.05
C PHE A 18 20.43 9.73 -31.64
N LEU A 19 21.23 10.23 -30.70
CA LEU A 19 21.38 9.66 -29.35
C LEU A 19 20.47 10.29 -28.27
N PHE A 20 19.63 11.28 -28.61
CA PHE A 20 18.82 12.01 -27.64
C PHE A 20 17.30 11.91 -27.82
N THR A 21 16.79 10.88 -28.51
CA THR A 21 15.38 10.51 -28.39
C THR A 21 15.15 9.63 -27.17
N PHE A 22 15.53 10.13 -25.98
CA PHE A 22 14.98 9.61 -24.74
C PHE A 22 13.50 10.00 -24.70
N ASN A 23 12.63 9.11 -25.18
CA ASN A 23 11.23 9.15 -24.79
C ASN A 23 11.21 8.93 -23.28
N ALA A 24 11.17 10.02 -22.52
CA ALA A 24 10.92 9.96 -21.10
C ALA A 24 9.52 9.36 -20.92
N VAL A 25 9.45 8.06 -20.68
CA VAL A 25 8.21 7.40 -20.26
C VAL A 25 7.92 7.91 -18.86
N THR A 26 7.15 9.00 -18.79
CA THR A 26 6.58 9.47 -17.54
C THR A 26 5.61 8.40 -17.05
N ALA A 27 5.98 7.71 -15.97
CA ALA A 27 5.07 6.78 -15.33
C ALA A 27 3.84 7.57 -14.87
N LYS A 28 2.68 7.31 -15.49
CA LYS A 28 1.42 7.94 -15.11
C LYS A 28 1.07 7.49 -13.69
N ASN A 29 0.84 8.44 -12.80
CA ASN A 29 0.33 8.15 -11.47
C ASN A 29 -1.12 7.64 -11.57
N ILE A 30 -1.30 6.34 -11.39
CA ILE A 30 -2.61 5.68 -11.48
C ILE A 30 -3.40 5.71 -10.15
N ILE A 31 -2.83 6.24 -9.07
CA ILE A 31 -3.47 6.25 -7.74
C ILE A 31 -4.83 6.98 -7.76
N PRO A 32 -4.95 8.22 -8.30
CA PRO A 32 -6.24 8.93 -8.27
C PRO A 32 -7.34 8.19 -9.02
N GLU A 33 -7.04 7.66 -10.20
CA GLU A 33 -8.01 6.92 -11.02
C GLU A 33 -8.42 5.60 -10.33
N THR A 34 -7.46 4.91 -9.72
CA THR A 34 -7.68 3.65 -9.00
C THR A 34 -8.55 3.87 -7.76
N CYS A 35 -8.21 4.86 -6.93
CA CYS A 35 -8.99 5.21 -5.74
C CYS A 35 -10.39 5.72 -6.07
N LYS A 36 -10.53 6.51 -7.15
CA LYS A 36 -11.85 6.95 -7.61
C LYS A 36 -12.72 5.77 -8.01
N LYS A 37 -12.14 4.79 -8.73
CA LYS A 37 -12.85 3.57 -9.12
C LYS A 37 -13.29 2.79 -7.88
N PHE A 38 -12.41 2.56 -6.90
CA PHE A 38 -12.79 1.80 -5.71
C PHE A 38 -13.84 2.50 -4.84
N ALA A 39 -13.75 3.82 -4.65
CA ALA A 39 -14.76 4.59 -3.91
C ALA A 39 -16.14 4.61 -4.59
N GLN A 40 -16.24 4.24 -5.87
CA GLN A 40 -17.53 4.05 -6.55
C GLN A 40 -18.17 2.68 -6.27
N TYR A 41 -17.36 1.66 -5.98
CA TYR A 41 -17.84 0.30 -5.73
C TYR A 41 -18.04 0.02 -4.24
N ASP A 42 -17.24 0.64 -3.38
CA ASP A 42 -17.30 0.45 -1.94
C ASP A 42 -17.63 1.79 -1.26
N PRO A 43 -18.86 1.98 -0.75
CA PRO A 43 -19.26 3.20 -0.07
C PRO A 43 -18.51 3.43 1.25
N ASN A 44 -17.89 2.40 1.83
CA ASN A 44 -17.09 2.52 3.05
C ASN A 44 -15.67 3.01 2.75
N LEU A 45 -15.23 3.00 1.49
CA LEU A 45 -13.90 3.44 1.10
C LEU A 45 -13.88 4.93 0.74
N SER A 46 -13.31 5.74 1.63
CA SER A 46 -13.03 7.14 1.33
C SER A 46 -11.96 7.31 0.25
N TYR A 47 -12.28 8.05 -0.81
CA TYR A 47 -11.33 8.44 -1.87
C TYR A 47 -10.07 9.09 -1.28
N ASN A 48 -10.25 10.07 -0.38
CA ASN A 48 -9.14 10.80 0.22
C ASN A 48 -8.27 9.89 1.07
N PHE A 49 -8.89 8.97 1.83
CA PHE A 49 -8.16 7.98 2.60
C PHE A 49 -7.29 7.08 1.69
N CYS A 50 -7.87 6.56 0.61
CA CYS A 50 -7.15 5.74 -0.36
C CYS A 50 -5.95 6.47 -0.99
N VAL A 51 -6.16 7.71 -1.47
CA VAL A 51 -5.11 8.50 -2.10
C VAL A 51 -3.99 8.81 -1.11
N ASN A 52 -4.32 9.33 0.07
CA ASN A 52 -3.35 9.72 1.07
C ASN A 52 -2.52 8.52 1.56
N SER A 53 -3.19 7.39 1.82
CA SER A 53 -2.53 6.17 2.30
C SER A 53 -1.51 5.65 1.27
N LEU A 54 -1.91 5.57 0.00
CA LEU A 54 -1.01 5.08 -1.06
C LEU A 54 0.12 6.07 -1.36
N GLN A 55 -0.15 7.37 -1.38
CA GLN A 55 0.85 8.40 -1.68
C GLN A 55 1.90 8.57 -0.58
N ALA A 56 1.57 8.23 0.67
CA ALA A 56 2.54 8.22 1.77
C ALA A 56 3.66 7.18 1.56
N ALA A 57 3.43 6.15 0.76
CA ALA A 57 4.46 5.14 0.47
C ALA A 57 5.49 5.64 -0.57
N PRO A 58 6.81 5.47 -0.32
CA PRO A 58 7.84 5.89 -1.25
C PRO A 58 7.69 5.25 -2.64
N LYS A 59 7.82 6.08 -3.70
CA LYS A 59 7.74 5.66 -5.11
C LYS A 59 6.40 5.03 -5.51
N SER A 60 5.32 5.25 -4.75
CA SER A 60 3.98 4.75 -5.09
C SER A 60 3.39 5.45 -6.31
N GLN A 61 3.72 6.72 -6.53
CA GLN A 61 3.25 7.49 -7.70
C GLN A 61 3.78 6.94 -9.03
N LEU A 62 4.86 6.15 -8.99
CA LEU A 62 5.46 5.49 -10.16
C LEU A 62 5.09 4.00 -10.24
N ALA A 63 4.25 3.51 -9.32
CA ALA A 63 3.90 2.11 -9.22
C ALA A 63 2.71 1.77 -10.12
N GLY A 64 2.83 0.68 -10.89
CA GLY A 64 1.69 0.04 -11.54
C GLY A 64 0.78 -0.68 -10.52
N LEU A 65 -0.39 -1.13 -10.97
CA LEU A 65 -1.46 -1.63 -10.11
C LEU A 65 -1.01 -2.77 -9.18
N HIS A 66 -0.27 -3.75 -9.70
CA HIS A 66 0.25 -4.86 -8.91
C HIS A 66 1.17 -4.38 -7.77
N LYS A 67 2.05 -3.41 -8.04
CA LYS A 67 2.94 -2.86 -7.02
C LYS A 67 2.16 -1.99 -6.01
N LEU A 68 1.11 -1.30 -6.43
CA LEU A 68 0.19 -0.60 -5.51
C LEU A 68 -0.54 -1.58 -4.59
N GLY A 69 -0.98 -2.74 -5.07
CA GLY A 69 -1.55 -3.79 -4.21
C GLY A 69 -0.56 -4.28 -3.16
N ILE A 70 0.69 -4.52 -3.54
CA ILE A 70 1.77 -4.86 -2.59
C ILE A 70 1.98 -3.75 -1.55
N ILE A 71 1.95 -2.48 -1.96
CA ILE A 71 2.05 -1.33 -1.06
C ILE A 71 0.88 -1.32 -0.08
N SER A 72 -0.35 -1.50 -0.58
CA SER A 72 -1.56 -1.53 0.25
C SER A 72 -1.50 -2.61 1.34
N ILE A 73 -1.18 -3.86 0.97
CA ILE A 73 -1.06 -4.97 1.93
C ILE A 73 0.03 -4.70 2.98
N LYS A 74 1.14 -4.05 2.59
CA LYS A 74 2.18 -3.66 3.55
C LYS A 74 1.71 -2.57 4.52
N LEU A 75 0.93 -1.59 4.04
CA LEU A 75 0.34 -0.56 4.90
C LEU A 75 -0.61 -1.18 5.92
N VAL A 76 -1.48 -2.10 5.48
CA VAL A 76 -2.38 -2.86 6.38
C VAL A 76 -1.57 -3.60 7.44
N ARG A 77 -0.51 -4.31 7.04
CA ARG A 77 0.37 -5.01 7.98
C ARG A 77 1.00 -4.08 9.01
N ASN A 78 1.48 -2.90 8.59
CA ASN A 78 2.09 -1.93 9.50
C ASN A 78 1.05 -1.43 10.49
N ASN A 79 -0.12 -0.99 10.01
CA ASN A 79 -1.22 -0.54 10.88
C ASN A 79 -1.66 -1.62 11.87
N ALA A 80 -1.87 -2.86 11.43
CA ALA A 80 -2.21 -3.98 12.31
C ALA A 80 -1.13 -4.24 13.38
N THR A 81 0.14 -4.12 12.99
CA THR A 81 1.27 -4.26 13.92
C THR A 81 1.29 -3.15 14.96
N ASP A 82 1.10 -1.90 14.52
CA ASP A 82 1.09 -0.71 15.38
C ASP A 82 -0.12 -0.72 16.33
N THR A 83 -1.31 -1.08 15.85
CA THR A 83 -2.50 -1.26 16.68
C THR A 83 -2.28 -2.33 17.75
N ARG A 84 -1.70 -3.49 17.39
CA ARG A 84 -1.34 -4.53 18.37
C ARG A 84 -0.38 -3.98 19.44
N HIS A 85 0.61 -3.21 19.04
CA HIS A 85 1.56 -2.59 19.99
C HIS A 85 0.87 -1.58 20.89
N ASN A 86 -0.04 -0.76 20.36
CA ASN A 86 -0.83 0.17 21.14
C ASN A 86 -1.75 -0.54 22.14
N ILE A 87 -2.45 -1.60 21.74
CA ILE A 87 -3.27 -2.42 22.64
C ILE A 87 -2.43 -2.97 23.79
N LYS A 88 -1.25 -3.54 23.49
CA LYS A 88 -0.31 -4.01 24.53
C LYS A 88 0.13 -2.89 25.46
N HIS A 89 0.28 -1.67 24.95
CA HIS A 89 0.63 -0.52 25.78
C HIS A 89 -0.55 -0.13 26.69
N LEU A 90 -1.77 -0.05 26.16
CA LEU A 90 -2.98 0.25 26.93
C LEU A 90 -3.21 -0.75 28.06
N LEU A 91 -3.03 -2.05 27.79
CA LEU A 91 -3.19 -3.13 28.77
C LEU A 91 -2.22 -3.03 29.97
N LYS A 92 -1.13 -2.26 29.88
CA LYS A 92 -0.23 -2.01 31.02
C LYS A 92 -0.87 -1.13 32.10
N ASN A 93 -1.91 -0.37 31.75
CA ASN A 93 -2.64 0.44 32.73
C ASN A 93 -3.40 -0.47 33.70
N LYS A 94 -3.01 -0.44 34.98
CA LYS A 94 -3.65 -1.24 36.03
C LYS A 94 -5.06 -0.76 36.37
N ASN A 95 -5.37 0.51 36.10
CA ASN A 95 -6.63 1.15 36.46
C ASN A 95 -7.71 1.04 35.36
N LEU A 96 -7.54 0.16 34.36
CA LEU A 96 -8.58 -0.08 33.37
C LEU A 96 -9.81 -0.73 34.01
N ASN A 97 -10.99 -0.26 33.60
CA ASN A 97 -12.26 -0.93 33.84
C ASN A 97 -12.14 -2.42 33.39
N PRO A 98 -12.67 -3.39 34.17
CA PRO A 98 -12.59 -4.81 33.83
C PRO A 98 -13.13 -5.15 32.44
N TYR A 99 -14.24 -4.54 32.03
CA TYR A 99 -14.84 -4.69 30.70
C TYR A 99 -13.87 -4.24 29.60
N VAL A 100 -13.37 -3.00 29.70
CA VAL A 100 -12.39 -2.45 28.75
C VAL A 100 -11.14 -3.31 28.66
N ARG A 101 -10.68 -3.87 29.79
CA ARG A 101 -9.53 -4.78 29.80
C ARG A 101 -9.83 -6.09 29.05
N ALA A 102 -11.03 -6.65 29.18
CA ALA A 102 -11.45 -7.83 28.43
C ALA A 102 -11.48 -7.54 26.92
N CYS A 103 -12.15 -6.48 26.50
CA CYS A 103 -12.20 -6.07 25.08
C CYS A 103 -10.79 -5.86 24.50
N LEU A 104 -9.90 -5.17 25.22
CA LEU A 104 -8.50 -5.00 24.80
C LEU A 104 -7.75 -6.34 24.73
N GLY A 105 -8.09 -7.32 25.57
CA GLY A 105 -7.57 -8.68 25.52
C GLY A 105 -7.98 -9.40 24.24
N ASP A 106 -9.27 -9.35 23.90
CA ASP A 106 -9.82 -9.98 22.70
C ASP A 106 -9.24 -9.33 21.44
N CYS A 107 -9.18 -7.99 21.40
CA CYS A 107 -8.50 -7.26 20.33
C CYS A 107 -7.03 -7.64 20.20
N LEU A 108 -6.33 -7.89 21.32
CA LEU A 108 -4.94 -8.30 21.27
C LEU A 108 -4.76 -9.66 20.59
N GLU A 109 -5.65 -10.60 20.85
CA GLU A 109 -5.69 -11.91 20.20
C GLU A 109 -5.95 -11.77 18.69
N LEU A 110 -7.05 -11.10 18.34
CA LEU A 110 -7.44 -10.84 16.94
C LEU A 110 -6.31 -10.19 16.12
N TYR A 111 -5.68 -9.14 16.64
CA TYR A 111 -4.55 -8.49 15.94
C TYR A 111 -3.27 -9.32 15.96
N SER A 112 -3.09 -10.22 16.94
CA SER A 112 -1.95 -11.16 16.94
C SER A 112 -2.07 -12.20 15.83
N ASP A 113 -3.29 -12.64 15.55
CA ASP A 113 -3.61 -13.59 14.47
C ASP A 113 -3.69 -12.93 13.09
N ALA A 114 -4.13 -11.66 13.03
CA ALA A 114 -4.17 -10.90 11.79
C ALA A 114 -2.77 -10.68 11.16
N ILE A 115 -1.72 -10.55 11.98
CA ILE A 115 -0.35 -10.28 11.50
C ILE A 115 0.25 -11.43 10.67
N PRO A 116 0.22 -12.71 11.08
CA PRO A 116 0.63 -13.80 10.20
C PRO A 116 -0.27 -13.94 8.98
N THR A 117 -1.58 -13.74 9.12
CA THR A 117 -2.55 -13.80 8.01
C THR A 117 -2.24 -12.77 6.92
N ILE A 118 -2.01 -11.50 7.25
CA ILE A 118 -1.66 -10.48 6.26
C ILE A 118 -0.28 -10.72 5.61
N LYS A 119 0.63 -11.44 6.28
CA LYS A 119 1.90 -11.87 5.66
C LYS A 119 1.66 -12.96 4.63
N HIS A 120 0.76 -13.92 4.90
CA HIS A 120 0.32 -14.91 3.92
C HIS A 120 -0.39 -14.25 2.74
N ALA A 121 -1.28 -13.28 2.99
CA ALA A 121 -1.91 -12.49 1.93
C ALA A 121 -0.89 -11.85 0.99
N LEU A 122 0.17 -11.27 1.55
CA LEU A 122 1.26 -10.70 0.76
C LEU A 122 1.99 -11.75 -0.10
N MET A 123 2.16 -12.97 0.41
CA MET A 123 2.78 -14.07 -0.33
C MET A 123 1.87 -14.52 -1.48
N ASN A 124 0.60 -14.80 -1.20
CA ASN A 124 -0.39 -15.19 -2.20
C ASN A 124 -0.57 -14.11 -3.28
N TYR A 125 -0.64 -12.84 -2.89
CA TYR A 125 -0.73 -11.72 -3.83
C TYR A 125 0.48 -11.65 -4.78
N LYS A 126 1.71 -11.81 -4.24
CA LYS A 126 2.94 -11.84 -5.07
C LYS A 126 2.95 -13.04 -6.01
N SER A 127 2.39 -14.17 -5.59
CA SER A 127 2.20 -15.37 -6.41
C SER A 127 0.99 -15.30 -7.33
N LYS A 128 0.31 -14.14 -7.43
CA LYS A 128 -0.89 -13.89 -8.25
C LYS A 128 -2.10 -14.75 -7.87
N LYS A 129 -2.12 -15.32 -6.67
CA LYS A 129 -3.27 -16.00 -6.07
C LYS A 129 -4.19 -14.95 -5.44
N TYR A 130 -4.88 -14.19 -6.29
CA TYR A 130 -5.61 -13.01 -5.84
C TYR A 130 -6.84 -13.33 -4.99
N GLU A 131 -7.53 -14.44 -5.27
CA GLU A 131 -8.67 -14.87 -4.45
C GLU A 131 -8.22 -15.23 -3.03
N ASP A 132 -7.18 -16.06 -2.88
CA ASP A 132 -6.62 -16.42 -1.57
C ASP A 132 -6.16 -15.17 -0.81
N ALA A 133 -5.44 -14.26 -1.49
CA ALA A 133 -4.99 -13.01 -0.88
C ALA A 133 -6.16 -12.10 -0.49
N ASN A 134 -7.25 -12.10 -1.27
CA ASN A 134 -8.46 -11.33 -0.96
C ASN A 134 -9.15 -11.90 0.28
N THR A 135 -9.35 -13.20 0.36
CA THR A 135 -9.90 -13.88 1.54
C THR A 135 -9.07 -13.58 2.80
N GLU A 136 -7.75 -13.65 2.70
CA GLU A 136 -6.85 -13.37 3.83
C GLU A 136 -6.82 -11.89 4.22
N VAL A 137 -7.00 -10.96 3.28
CA VAL A 137 -7.14 -9.52 3.61
C VAL A 137 -8.50 -9.24 4.23
N SER A 138 -9.57 -9.85 3.73
CA SER A 138 -10.93 -9.72 4.30
C SER A 138 -10.98 -10.19 5.74
N SER A 139 -10.37 -11.34 6.08
CA SER A 139 -10.34 -11.79 7.48
C SER A 139 -9.57 -10.86 8.42
N VAL A 140 -8.58 -10.13 7.92
CA VAL A 140 -7.88 -9.09 8.69
C VAL A 140 -8.76 -7.86 8.91
N ILE A 141 -9.62 -7.51 7.94
CA ILE A 141 -10.64 -6.46 8.11
C ILE A 141 -11.66 -6.92 9.15
N ASP A 142 -12.16 -8.15 9.05
CA ASP A 142 -13.11 -8.71 10.01
C ASP A 142 -12.55 -8.68 11.44
N ALA A 143 -11.28 -9.06 11.64
CA ALA A 143 -10.62 -8.97 12.93
C ALA A 143 -10.61 -7.54 13.51
N SER A 144 -10.47 -6.51 12.66
CA SER A 144 -10.55 -5.12 13.12
C SER A 144 -11.98 -4.69 13.48
N THR A 145 -12.97 -5.13 12.70
CA THR A 145 -14.39 -4.85 12.98
C THR A 145 -14.85 -5.55 14.25
N THR A 146 -14.53 -6.84 14.43
CA THR A 146 -14.88 -7.60 15.63
C THR A 146 -14.25 -7.01 16.89
N CYS A 147 -13.02 -6.49 16.78
CA CYS A 147 -12.40 -5.78 17.90
C CYS A 147 -13.23 -4.54 18.30
N GLU A 148 -13.68 -3.74 17.34
CA GLU A 148 -14.50 -2.54 17.60
C GLU A 148 -15.89 -2.91 18.14
N ASP A 149 -16.56 -3.90 17.53
CA ASP A 149 -17.88 -4.39 17.96
C ASP A 149 -17.86 -4.83 19.43
N GLY A 150 -16.77 -5.46 19.87
CA GLY A 150 -16.57 -5.85 21.26
C GLY A 150 -16.55 -4.67 22.25
N PHE A 151 -16.31 -3.44 21.83
CA PHE A 151 -16.49 -2.26 22.68
C PHE A 151 -17.92 -1.73 22.65
N ASP A 152 -18.62 -1.85 21.51
CA ASP A 152 -19.98 -1.36 21.33
C ASP A 152 -21.04 -2.19 22.05
N GLU A 153 -20.81 -3.50 22.23
CA GLU A 153 -21.76 -4.39 22.92
C GLU A 153 -21.98 -4.02 24.39
N GLY A 154 -20.94 -3.60 25.12
CA GLY A 154 -21.03 -3.19 26.53
C GLY A 154 -21.38 -1.72 26.73
N ASN A 155 -21.56 -0.97 25.64
CA ASN A 155 -22.17 0.36 25.67
C ASN A 155 -23.70 0.31 25.50
N ARG A 156 -24.30 -0.89 25.38
CA ARG A 156 -25.75 -1.12 25.39
C ARG A 156 -26.23 -1.61 26.76
#